data_AF-A0A7J8ZRK2-F1
#
_entry.id   AF-A0A7J8ZRK2-F1
#
_cell.length_a   1.000
_cell.length_b   1.000
_cell.length_c   1.000
_cell.angle_alpha   90.00
_cell.angle_beta   90.00
_cell.angle_gamma   90.00
#
_symmetry.space_group_name_H-M   'P 1'
#
loop_
_entity.id
_entity.type
_entity.pdbx_description
1 polymer ?
#
loop_
_entity_poly.entity_id
_entity_poly.type
_entity_poly.pdbx_seq_one_letter_code
_entity_poly.pdbx_strand_id
1 'polypeptide(L)'
;MTLLDVITKASASTEPHTSQADHPIVLNTDDIFFNLKPEVENPNPTSLVNPLTGWGISQTDAKFIDLSKKFYTKLNRNLKDIHNFNKEEFIGILNPFLEKIREKGGIVIGVDPNDTGYTSVLLEKVGFLIGRDVLSLVLEACISLEIWELLEVLIVNGLVDHSCYPNLVVNIAAKKRSDLLCLCVKHARNLGSVELLCILKYFLCPPKDSYVSMVNVRKEWESQALLAIENAKLGKKSRLAKEASILLMVAYDGFLDPELCLHYLLASNNVDEVILSSLLGKLVGKELMNLIRYLGKWLKKYERFPQAIPCPKASSALGLKACDWVPKVEDVVKCLGFVVDENFSSLMLHPKFCEELKSIEGVVSSLAFEARFCCSMANVIEKLRAEDIQS
;
A
#
# COMPACT_ATOMS: atom_id res chain seq x y z
N MET A 1 18.66 -28.24 25.90
CA MET A 1 17.56 -27.74 25.03
C MET A 1 18.10 -26.50 24.37
N THR A 2 18.19 -26.47 23.04
CA THR A 2 18.78 -25.32 22.34
C THR A 2 17.77 -24.17 22.26
N LEU A 3 18.24 -22.93 22.08
CA LEU A 3 17.35 -21.78 21.88
C LEU A 3 16.39 -22.01 20.69
N LEU A 4 16.90 -22.67 19.65
CA LEU A 4 16.13 -23.13 18.49
C LEU A 4 15.02 -24.10 18.88
N ASP A 5 15.28 -25.10 19.73
CA ASP A 5 14.25 -26.03 20.19
C ASP A 5 13.14 -25.34 21.00
N VAL A 6 13.49 -24.32 21.78
CA VAL A 6 12.54 -23.54 22.59
C VAL A 6 11.67 -22.66 21.70
N ILE A 7 12.28 -21.96 20.74
CA ILE A 7 11.55 -21.13 19.76
C ILE A 7 10.63 -21.99 18.90
N THR A 8 11.12 -23.15 18.43
CA THR A 8 10.35 -24.06 17.56
C THR A 8 9.16 -24.68 18.32
N LYS A 9 9.31 -24.96 19.61
CA LYS A 9 8.20 -25.42 20.45
C LYS A 9 7.19 -24.33 20.75
N ALA A 10 7.63 -23.10 20.99
CA ALA A 10 6.76 -21.95 21.19
C ALA A 10 6.00 -21.58 19.90
N SER A 11 6.62 -21.73 18.72
CA SER A 11 5.93 -21.51 17.44
C SER A 11 4.97 -22.63 17.06
N ALA A 12 5.16 -23.83 17.61
CA ALA A 12 4.33 -25.01 17.33
C ALA A 12 3.08 -25.11 18.22
N SER A 13 2.89 -24.21 19.20
CA SER A 13 1.64 -24.15 19.96
C SER A 13 0.52 -23.56 19.08
N THR A 14 -0.30 -24.43 18.51
CA THR A 14 -1.45 -24.12 17.64
C THR A 14 -2.71 -23.71 18.41
N GLU A 15 -2.59 -23.20 19.63
CA GLU A 15 -3.75 -22.63 20.29
C GLU A 15 -4.13 -21.33 19.58
N PRO A 16 -5.37 -21.17 19.08
CA PRO A 16 -5.80 -19.91 18.51
C PRO A 16 -5.70 -18.87 19.61
N HIS A 17 -4.86 -17.85 19.42
CA HIS A 17 -4.85 -16.66 20.27
C HIS A 17 -6.18 -15.91 20.11
N THR A 18 -7.24 -16.46 20.69
CA THR A 18 -8.50 -15.77 21.01
C THR A 18 -8.38 -14.93 22.28
N SER A 19 -7.20 -14.92 22.91
CA SER A 19 -6.85 -14.00 23.98
C SER A 19 -6.78 -12.59 23.41
N GLN A 20 -7.89 -11.87 23.57
CA GLN A 20 -7.94 -10.41 23.67
C GLN A 20 -6.62 -9.94 24.30
N ALA A 21 -5.77 -9.25 23.53
CA ALA A 21 -4.44 -8.92 24.02
C ALA A 21 -4.61 -8.08 25.28
N ASP A 22 -4.10 -8.57 26.41
CA ASP A 22 -4.29 -7.89 27.70
C ASP A 22 -3.63 -6.51 27.75
N HIS A 23 -2.78 -6.22 26.76
CA HIS A 23 -2.04 -4.98 26.57
C HIS A 23 -2.14 -4.52 25.11
N PRO A 24 -3.22 -3.84 24.72
CA PRO A 24 -3.42 -3.42 23.34
C PRO A 24 -2.68 -2.09 23.08
N ILE A 25 -1.36 -1.97 23.31
CA ILE A 25 -0.59 -0.73 23.04
C ILE A 25 0.86 -1.02 22.62
N VAL A 26 1.46 -0.11 21.84
CA VAL A 26 2.90 0.01 21.60
C VAL A 26 3.58 0.56 22.87
N LEU A 27 4.27 -0.30 23.63
CA LEU A 27 4.97 0.11 24.85
C LEU A 27 6.12 1.07 24.52
N ASN A 28 6.25 2.16 25.28
CA ASN A 28 7.44 3.00 25.22
C ASN A 28 8.64 2.21 25.78
N THR A 29 9.63 1.93 24.93
CA THR A 29 10.80 1.12 25.29
C THR A 29 11.86 1.89 26.05
N ASP A 30 11.83 3.21 26.01
CA ASP A 30 12.93 4.05 26.48
C ASP A 30 13.16 3.88 27.98
N ASP A 31 12.09 3.78 28.78
CA ASP A 31 12.19 3.60 30.23
C ASP A 31 12.43 2.14 30.64
N ILE A 32 12.22 1.18 29.73
CA ILE A 32 12.30 -0.24 30.04
C ILE A 32 13.76 -0.66 30.19
N PHE A 33 14.62 -0.30 29.24
CA PHE A 33 16.01 -0.76 29.25
C PHE A 33 16.83 -0.27 30.44
N PHE A 34 16.56 0.93 30.96
CA PHE A 34 17.26 1.46 32.14
C PHE A 34 16.86 0.78 33.45
N ASN A 35 15.66 0.19 33.51
CA ASN A 35 15.13 -0.43 34.72
C ASN A 35 15.36 -1.95 34.78
N LEU A 36 15.76 -2.58 33.67
CA LEU A 36 16.08 -4.01 33.63
C LEU A 36 17.33 -4.30 34.47
N LYS A 37 17.16 -5.13 35.50
CA LYS A 37 18.25 -5.62 36.34
C LYS A 37 18.24 -7.15 36.35
N PRO A 38 19.40 -7.81 36.44
CA PRO A 38 19.44 -9.25 36.70
C PRO A 38 18.71 -9.54 38.01
N GLU A 39 17.86 -10.56 38.01
CA GLU A 39 17.18 -11.02 39.24
C GLU A 39 18.19 -11.56 40.29
N VAL A 40 19.40 -11.93 39.84
CA VAL A 40 20.46 -12.50 40.67
C VAL A 40 21.70 -11.60 40.63
N GLU A 41 22.17 -11.13 41.80
CA GLU A 41 23.37 -10.26 41.92
C GLU A 41 24.66 -10.92 41.42
N ASN A 42 24.70 -12.25 41.32
CA ASN A 42 25.82 -13.04 40.78
C ASN A 42 25.31 -14.08 39.77
N PRO A 43 25.21 -13.73 38.48
CA PRO A 43 24.78 -14.68 37.46
C PRO A 43 25.78 -15.83 37.31
N ASN A 44 25.28 -17.06 37.25
CA ASN A 44 26.12 -18.24 37.05
C ASN A 44 26.71 -18.18 35.61
N PRO A 45 28.04 -18.16 35.42
CA PRO A 45 28.67 -17.98 34.11
C PRO A 45 28.38 -19.12 33.11
N THR A 46 27.77 -20.21 33.56
CA THR A 46 27.33 -21.34 32.73
C THR A 46 25.85 -21.25 32.31
N SER A 47 25.08 -20.28 32.82
CA SER A 47 23.69 -20.07 32.43
C SER A 47 23.61 -19.22 31.16
N LEU A 48 22.93 -19.75 30.12
CA LEU A 48 22.71 -19.03 28.86
C LEU A 48 21.63 -17.94 28.96
N VAL A 49 20.79 -17.97 30.00
CA VAL A 49 19.68 -17.03 30.20
C VAL A 49 19.59 -16.68 31.69
N ASN A 50 19.65 -15.38 32.02
CA ASN A 50 19.38 -14.89 33.37
C ASN A 50 18.02 -14.18 33.38
N PRO A 51 17.13 -14.48 34.34
CA PRO A 51 15.89 -13.75 34.45
C PRO A 51 16.16 -12.28 34.82
N LEU A 52 15.37 -11.39 34.22
CA LEU A 52 15.46 -9.95 34.42
C LEU A 52 14.26 -9.48 35.25
N THR A 53 14.52 -8.60 36.21
CA THR A 53 13.51 -7.87 36.99
C THR A 53 13.53 -6.39 36.63
N GLY A 54 12.51 -5.63 37.08
CA GLY A 54 12.40 -4.19 36.81
C GLY A 54 11.66 -3.84 35.53
N TRP A 55 11.12 -4.84 34.82
CA TRP A 55 10.11 -4.60 33.79
C TRP A 55 8.78 -4.19 34.45
N GLY A 56 8.28 -3.01 34.08
CA GLY A 56 7.00 -2.49 34.53
C GLY A 56 6.39 -1.56 33.48
N ILE A 57 5.07 -1.56 33.37
CA ILE A 57 4.35 -0.65 32.48
C ILE A 57 4.39 0.76 33.09
N SER A 58 4.78 1.77 32.29
CA SER A 58 4.80 3.15 32.78
C SER A 58 3.41 3.59 33.23
N GLN A 59 3.33 4.55 34.16
CA GLN A 59 2.02 5.04 34.61
C GLN A 59 1.21 5.67 33.46
N THR A 60 1.90 6.24 32.47
CA THR A 60 1.29 6.81 31.27
C THR A 60 0.72 5.72 30.37
N ASP A 61 1.48 4.66 30.11
CA ASP A 61 1.02 3.50 29.33
C ASP A 61 -0.16 2.80 30.01
N ALA A 62 -0.11 2.64 31.34
CA ALA A 62 -1.22 2.07 32.11
C ALA A 62 -2.52 2.88 31.96
N LYS A 63 -2.41 4.23 31.92
CA LYS A 63 -3.56 5.12 31.68
C LYS A 63 -4.09 4.96 30.25
N PHE A 64 -3.22 4.82 29.26
CA PHE A 64 -3.66 4.57 27.89
C PHE A 64 -4.34 3.20 27.77
N ILE A 65 -3.81 2.16 28.43
CA ILE A 65 -4.40 0.81 28.41
C ILE A 65 -5.82 0.85 28.97
N ASP A 66 -6.03 1.51 30.11
CA ASP A 66 -7.36 1.63 30.72
C ASP A 66 -8.35 2.38 29.82
N LEU A 67 -7.92 3.49 29.19
CA LEU A 67 -8.74 4.22 28.21
C LEU A 67 -9.11 3.34 27.02
N SER A 68 -8.14 2.65 26.43
CA SER A 68 -8.31 1.75 25.29
C SER A 68 -9.25 0.59 25.62
N LYS A 69 -9.10 -0.07 26.78
CA LYS A 69 -10.00 -1.15 27.22
C LYS A 69 -11.44 -0.67 27.41
N LYS A 70 -11.63 0.50 28.04
CA LYS A 70 -12.96 1.10 28.22
C LYS A 70 -13.63 1.44 26.88
N PHE A 71 -12.87 2.07 25.98
CA PHE A 71 -13.37 2.42 24.65
C PHE A 71 -13.69 1.18 23.82
N TYR A 72 -12.78 0.20 23.76
CA TYR A 72 -12.98 -1.07 23.05
C TYR A 72 -14.27 -1.76 23.49
N THR A 73 -14.46 -1.91 24.81
CA THR A 73 -15.65 -2.58 25.35
C THR A 73 -16.94 -1.85 24.99
N LYS A 74 -16.92 -0.51 25.04
CA LYS A 74 -18.06 0.33 24.68
C LYS A 74 -18.38 0.24 23.17
N LEU A 75 -17.38 0.39 22.32
CA LEU A 75 -17.55 0.34 20.87
C LEU A 75 -17.98 -1.06 20.41
N ASN A 76 -17.37 -2.12 20.95
CA ASN A 76 -17.69 -3.50 20.57
C ASN A 76 -19.14 -3.86 20.94
N ARG A 77 -19.62 -3.39 22.10
CA ARG A 77 -21.03 -3.56 22.48
C ARG A 77 -21.97 -2.84 21.50
N ASN A 78 -21.64 -1.62 21.10
CA ASN A 78 -22.46 -0.84 20.19
C ASN A 78 -22.46 -1.43 18.77
N LEU A 79 -21.33 -1.93 18.29
CA LEU A 79 -21.23 -2.59 16.98
C LEU A 79 -21.96 -3.94 16.91
N LYS A 80 -22.32 -4.55 18.05
CA LYS A 80 -23.22 -5.72 18.04
C LYS A 80 -24.68 -5.34 17.82
N ASP A 81 -25.05 -4.07 18.03
CA ASP A 81 -26.39 -3.53 17.84
C ASP A 81 -26.39 -2.43 16.76
N ILE A 82 -25.94 -2.79 15.55
CA ILE A 82 -25.75 -1.86 14.42
C ILE A 82 -27.03 -1.10 14.07
N HIS A 83 -28.20 -1.69 14.28
CA HIS A 83 -29.48 -1.05 13.94
C HIS A 83 -29.77 0.20 14.78
N ASN A 84 -29.23 0.28 15.99
CA ASN A 84 -29.37 1.42 16.89
C ASN A 84 -28.09 2.25 17.02
N PHE A 85 -27.05 1.94 16.24
CA PHE A 85 -25.77 2.63 16.31
C PHE A 85 -25.48 3.38 15.01
N ASN A 86 -25.49 4.71 15.06
CA ASN A 86 -25.33 5.56 13.88
C ASN A 86 -24.00 6.32 13.83
N LYS A 87 -23.77 7.06 12.73
CA LYS A 87 -22.54 7.85 12.50
C LYS A 87 -22.29 8.87 13.61
N GLU A 88 -23.31 9.62 14.02
CA GLU A 88 -23.18 10.67 15.03
C GLU A 88 -22.81 10.10 16.40
N GLU A 89 -23.42 8.97 16.77
CA GLU A 89 -23.09 8.27 18.02
C GLU A 89 -21.68 7.71 18.02
N PHE A 90 -21.21 7.18 16.89
CA PHE A 90 -19.84 6.72 16.74
C PHE A 90 -18.83 7.86 16.91
N ILE A 91 -19.04 8.98 16.21
CA ILE A 91 -18.17 10.16 16.34
C ILE A 91 -18.25 10.72 17.78
N GLY A 92 -19.44 10.72 18.38
CA GLY A 92 -19.68 11.17 19.76
C GLY A 92 -18.96 10.34 20.82
N ILE A 93 -18.59 9.07 20.54
CA ILE A 93 -17.75 8.27 21.43
C ILE A 93 -16.27 8.28 21.05
N LEU A 94 -15.95 8.44 19.77
CA LEU A 94 -14.58 8.47 19.25
C LEU A 94 -13.86 9.77 19.63
N ASN A 95 -14.48 10.92 19.43
CA ASN A 95 -13.85 12.22 19.71
C ASN A 95 -13.42 12.36 21.18
N PRO A 96 -14.27 12.10 22.18
CA PRO A 96 -13.85 12.17 23.58
C PRO A 96 -12.75 11.16 23.94
N PHE A 97 -12.67 10.04 23.22
CA PHE A 97 -11.59 9.08 23.41
C PHE A 97 -10.26 9.64 22.85
N LEU A 98 -10.25 10.09 21.59
CA LEU A 98 -9.07 10.67 20.95
C LEU A 98 -8.55 11.91 21.70
N GLU A 99 -9.44 12.76 22.22
CA GLU A 99 -9.07 13.92 23.03
C GLU A 99 -8.36 13.53 24.33
N LYS A 100 -8.85 12.49 25.02
CA LYS A 100 -8.17 11.99 26.23
C LYS A 100 -6.80 11.40 25.92
N ILE A 101 -6.64 10.77 24.75
CA ILE A 101 -5.33 10.29 24.28
C ILE A 101 -4.42 11.49 24.00
N ARG A 102 -4.91 12.48 23.27
CA ARG A 102 -4.20 13.73 22.96
C ARG A 102 -3.72 14.45 24.22
N GLU A 103 -4.60 14.68 25.19
CA GLU A 103 -4.30 15.36 26.45
C GLU A 103 -3.21 14.63 27.24
N LYS A 104 -3.32 13.30 27.36
CA LYS A 104 -2.33 12.48 28.07
C LYS A 104 -1.01 12.33 27.33
N GLY A 105 -1.05 12.36 26.00
CA GLY A 105 0.13 12.34 25.13
C GLY A 105 0.81 13.70 25.00
N GLY A 106 0.21 14.79 25.52
CA GLY A 106 0.76 16.14 25.40
C GLY A 106 0.77 16.68 23.96
N ILE A 107 -0.10 16.17 23.09
CA ILE A 107 -0.13 16.54 21.67
C ILE A 107 -1.00 17.79 21.47
N VAL A 108 -0.43 18.83 20.84
CA VAL A 108 -1.14 20.06 20.52
C VAL A 108 -1.70 19.97 19.10
N ILE A 109 -2.99 20.28 18.95
CA ILE A 109 -3.69 20.33 17.66
C ILE A 109 -4.21 21.74 17.47
N GLY A 110 -3.93 22.34 16.32
CA GLY A 110 -4.29 23.73 15.99
C GLY A 110 -5.58 23.88 15.18
N VAL A 111 -6.53 22.95 15.33
CA VAL A 111 -7.79 22.91 14.56
C VAL A 111 -8.96 23.11 15.51
N ASP A 112 -9.98 23.85 15.07
CA ASP A 112 -11.21 24.09 15.84
C ASP A 112 -11.99 22.77 16.04
N PRO A 113 -12.41 22.42 17.27
CA PRO A 113 -13.25 21.25 17.53
C PRO A 113 -14.57 21.20 16.76
N ASN A 114 -15.05 22.33 16.25
CA ASN A 114 -16.28 22.43 15.46
C ASN A 114 -16.04 22.22 13.94
N ASP A 115 -14.79 22.04 13.51
CA ASP A 115 -14.47 21.74 12.13
C ASP A 115 -14.99 20.33 11.76
N THR A 116 -15.59 20.19 10.58
CA THR A 116 -16.09 18.90 10.08
C THR A 116 -14.97 17.87 9.90
N GLY A 117 -13.73 18.33 9.69
CA GLY A 117 -12.53 17.49 9.60
C GLY A 117 -11.89 17.16 10.95
N TYR A 118 -12.42 17.66 12.07
CA TYR A 118 -11.75 17.60 13.38
C TYR A 118 -11.39 16.17 13.81
N THR A 119 -12.33 15.23 13.68
CA THR A 119 -12.13 13.82 14.03
C THR A 119 -11.01 13.17 13.23
N SER A 120 -10.94 13.48 11.93
CA SER A 120 -9.90 13.00 11.02
C SER A 120 -8.53 13.50 11.44
N VAL A 121 -8.42 14.79 11.78
CA VAL A 121 -7.18 15.40 12.25
C VAL A 121 -6.76 14.81 13.59
N LEU A 122 -7.69 14.62 14.53
CA LEU A 122 -7.40 13.96 15.81
C LEU A 122 -6.81 12.56 15.57
N LEU A 123 -7.47 11.75 14.75
CA LEU A 123 -7.05 10.39 14.47
C LEU A 123 -5.70 10.33 13.76
N GLU A 124 -5.44 11.22 12.81
CA GLU A 124 -4.13 11.37 12.16
C GLU A 124 -3.03 11.66 13.19
N LYS A 125 -3.28 12.57 14.13
CA LYS A 125 -2.26 13.03 15.08
C LYS A 125 -2.03 12.09 16.25
N VAL A 126 -3.04 11.39 16.73
CA VAL A 126 -2.92 10.55 17.95
C VAL A 126 -3.12 9.07 17.70
N GLY A 127 -3.49 8.67 16.49
CA GLY A 127 -3.81 7.28 16.14
C GLY A 127 -2.66 6.31 16.41
N PHE A 128 -1.41 6.75 16.26
CA PHE A 128 -0.23 5.91 16.51
C PHE A 128 -0.06 5.50 17.99
N LEU A 129 -0.72 6.20 18.93
CA LEU A 129 -0.74 5.86 20.36
C LEU A 129 -1.80 4.80 20.71
N ILE A 130 -2.64 4.44 19.74
CA ILE A 130 -3.79 3.56 19.95
C ILE A 130 -3.40 2.12 19.60
N GLY A 131 -3.92 1.19 20.40
CA GLY A 131 -3.79 -0.24 20.17
C GLY A 131 -4.32 -0.74 18.85
N ARG A 132 -3.67 -1.78 18.33
CA ARG A 132 -4.13 -2.49 17.13
C ARG A 132 -5.57 -2.99 17.26
N ASP A 133 -5.92 -3.67 18.35
CA ASP A 133 -7.29 -4.16 18.56
C ASP A 133 -8.34 -3.05 18.56
N VAL A 134 -8.01 -1.89 19.12
CA VAL A 134 -8.89 -0.72 19.13
C VAL A 134 -9.01 -0.14 17.72
N LEU A 135 -7.90 0.03 17.01
CA LEU A 135 -7.88 0.54 15.63
C LEU A 135 -8.63 -0.40 14.68
N SER A 136 -8.52 -1.71 14.84
CA SER A 136 -9.28 -2.72 14.09
C SER A 136 -10.79 -2.55 14.29
N LEU A 137 -11.21 -2.26 15.52
CA LEU A 137 -12.62 -2.04 15.83
C LEU A 137 -13.13 -0.69 15.31
N VAL A 138 -12.30 0.35 15.36
CA VAL A 138 -12.58 1.66 14.73
C VAL A 138 -12.70 1.50 13.22
N LEU A 139 -11.83 0.71 12.60
CA LEU A 139 -11.86 0.37 11.18
C LEU A 139 -13.17 -0.32 10.80
N GLU A 140 -13.57 -1.35 11.56
CA GLU A 140 -14.82 -2.08 11.36
C GLU A 140 -16.04 -1.16 11.48
N ALA A 141 -16.05 -0.25 12.46
CA ALA A 141 -17.09 0.76 12.60
C ALA A 141 -17.14 1.69 11.38
N CYS A 142 -15.99 2.17 10.89
CA CYS A 142 -15.93 3.05 9.72
C CYS A 142 -16.48 2.38 8.47
N ILE A 143 -16.19 1.09 8.26
CA ILE A 143 -16.74 0.31 7.13
C ILE A 143 -18.26 0.13 7.30
N SER A 144 -18.69 -0.31 8.48
CA SER A 144 -20.10 -0.66 8.75
C SER A 144 -21.01 0.55 8.66
N LEU A 145 -20.54 1.69 9.19
CA LEU A 145 -21.26 2.95 9.19
C LEU A 145 -20.97 3.79 7.93
N GLU A 146 -20.11 3.34 7.01
CA GLU A 146 -19.76 4.07 5.79
C GLU A 146 -19.19 5.48 6.05
N ILE A 147 -18.22 5.56 6.97
CA ILE A 147 -17.46 6.78 7.33
C ILE A 147 -16.10 6.72 6.62
N TRP A 148 -16.12 7.09 5.35
CA TRP A 148 -15.02 6.86 4.42
C TRP A 148 -13.83 7.77 4.66
N GLU A 149 -14.09 8.98 5.15
CA GLU A 149 -13.09 10.00 5.44
C GLU A 149 -12.14 9.53 6.56
N LEU A 150 -12.68 8.89 7.60
CA LEU A 150 -11.86 8.28 8.66
C LEU A 150 -11.14 7.03 8.19
N LEU A 151 -11.78 6.24 7.32
CA LEU A 151 -11.15 5.07 6.74
C LEU A 151 -9.93 5.44 5.89
N GLU A 152 -10.02 6.52 5.10
CA GLU A 152 -8.89 7.09 4.37
C GLU A 152 -7.75 7.48 5.31
N VAL A 153 -8.04 8.18 6.41
CA VAL A 153 -7.03 8.57 7.41
C VAL A 153 -6.32 7.34 8.00
N LEU A 154 -7.07 6.28 8.34
CA LEU A 154 -6.49 5.04 8.87
C LEU A 154 -5.52 4.40 7.88
N ILE A 155 -5.90 4.34 6.59
CA ILE A 155 -5.08 3.73 5.53
C ILE A 155 -3.83 4.56 5.26
N VAL A 156 -4.00 5.87 5.02
CA VAL A 156 -2.90 6.77 4.61
C VAL A 156 -1.82 6.88 5.69
N ASN A 157 -2.23 6.88 6.96
CA ASN A 157 -1.30 6.97 8.09
C ASN A 157 -0.75 5.61 8.54
N GLY A 158 -1.09 4.51 7.85
CA GLY A 158 -0.61 3.17 8.20
C GLY A 158 -1.07 2.69 9.58
N LEU A 159 -2.26 3.12 10.01
CA LEU A 159 -2.86 2.72 11.29
C LEU A 159 -3.64 1.40 11.19
N VAL A 160 -3.76 0.84 10.00
CA VAL A 160 -4.41 -0.45 9.75
C VAL A 160 -3.41 -1.57 9.99
N ASP A 161 -3.71 -2.48 10.92
CA ASP A 161 -2.90 -3.68 11.12
C ASP A 161 -2.97 -4.61 9.91
N HIS A 162 -1.87 -5.30 9.62
CA HIS A 162 -1.77 -6.19 8.46
C HIS A 162 -2.90 -7.24 8.44
N SER A 163 -3.26 -7.79 9.60
CA SER A 163 -4.32 -8.80 9.73
C SER A 163 -5.71 -8.31 9.31
N CYS A 164 -5.93 -7.00 9.24
CA CYS A 164 -7.21 -6.41 8.87
C CYS A 164 -7.39 -6.28 7.35
N TYR A 165 -6.31 -6.23 6.56
CA TYR A 165 -6.39 -6.01 5.11
C TYR A 165 -7.23 -7.02 4.33
N PRO A 166 -7.18 -8.35 4.62
CA PRO A 166 -8.03 -9.32 3.91
C PRO A 166 -9.51 -8.93 3.96
N ASN A 167 -10.04 -8.67 5.16
CA ASN A 167 -11.44 -8.27 5.35
C ASN A 167 -11.70 -6.87 4.83
N LEU A 168 -10.76 -5.94 5.05
CA LEU A 168 -10.88 -4.56 4.59
C LEU A 168 -11.02 -4.48 3.07
N VAL A 169 -10.15 -5.15 2.32
CA VAL A 169 -10.14 -5.15 0.85
C VAL A 169 -11.43 -5.72 0.31
N VAL A 170 -11.89 -6.86 0.84
CA VAL A 170 -13.16 -7.48 0.44
C VAL A 170 -14.34 -6.53 0.69
N ASN A 171 -14.39 -5.88 1.86
CA ASN A 171 -15.48 -4.95 2.19
C ASN A 171 -15.46 -3.69 1.33
N ILE A 172 -14.29 -3.08 1.11
CA ILE A 172 -14.15 -1.90 0.24
C ILE A 172 -14.56 -2.25 -1.21
N ALA A 173 -14.14 -3.41 -1.72
CA ALA A 173 -14.50 -3.88 -3.05
C ALA A 173 -16.02 -4.11 -3.16
N ALA A 174 -16.64 -4.74 -2.15
CA ALA A 174 -18.09 -4.94 -2.10
C ALA A 174 -18.87 -3.61 -2.08
N LYS A 175 -18.33 -2.59 -1.38
CA LYS A 175 -18.89 -1.23 -1.31
C LYS A 175 -18.50 -0.35 -2.51
N LYS A 176 -17.79 -0.92 -3.50
CA LYS A 176 -17.41 -0.28 -4.76
C LYS A 176 -16.56 1.00 -4.58
N ARG A 177 -15.74 1.04 -3.52
CA ARG A 177 -14.85 2.17 -3.19
C ARG A 177 -13.45 1.98 -3.78
N SER A 178 -13.34 2.11 -5.10
CA SER A 178 -12.11 1.92 -5.88
C SER A 178 -11.00 2.89 -5.48
N ASP A 179 -11.38 4.11 -5.07
CA ASP A 179 -10.50 5.14 -4.54
C ASP A 179 -9.78 4.64 -3.27
N LEU A 180 -10.50 4.04 -2.34
CA LEU A 180 -9.93 3.48 -1.12
C LEU A 180 -9.09 2.22 -1.40
N LEU A 181 -9.45 1.40 -2.39
CA LEU A 181 -8.58 0.28 -2.84
C LEU A 181 -7.23 0.81 -3.36
N CYS A 182 -7.23 1.92 -4.11
CA CYS A 182 -5.99 2.55 -4.54
C CYS A 182 -5.16 3.04 -3.34
N LEU A 183 -5.79 3.60 -2.31
CA LEU A 183 -5.09 3.97 -1.08
C LEU A 183 -4.49 2.76 -0.37
N CYS A 184 -5.19 1.62 -0.31
CA CYS A 184 -4.64 0.38 0.23
C CYS A 184 -3.36 0.00 -0.54
N VAL A 185 -3.38 -0.02 -1.87
CA VAL A 185 -2.21 -0.34 -2.69
C VAL A 185 -1.04 0.63 -2.45
N LYS A 186 -1.35 1.92 -2.24
CA LYS A 186 -0.36 2.98 -2.08
C LYS A 186 0.30 3.01 -0.70
N HIS A 187 -0.46 2.70 0.36
CA HIS A 187 -0.05 2.96 1.74
C HIS A 187 0.09 1.69 2.60
N ALA A 188 -0.57 0.59 2.23
CA ALA A 188 -0.41 -0.66 2.96
C ALA A 188 1.01 -1.20 2.82
N ARG A 189 1.59 -1.58 3.96
CA ARG A 189 2.87 -2.27 4.03
C ARG A 189 2.59 -3.77 3.98
N ASN A 190 3.04 -4.42 2.91
CA ASN A 190 2.94 -5.86 2.67
C ASN A 190 1.50 -6.36 2.49
N LEU A 191 0.81 -5.96 1.42
CA LEU A 191 -0.44 -6.65 1.03
C LEU A 191 -0.12 -8.11 0.68
N GLY A 192 -0.91 -9.05 1.19
CA GLY A 192 -0.75 -10.46 0.87
C GLY A 192 -1.33 -10.82 -0.50
N SER A 193 -1.05 -12.05 -0.94
CA SER A 193 -1.46 -12.52 -2.27
C SER A 193 -2.98 -12.58 -2.46
N VAL A 194 -3.75 -12.83 -1.39
CA VAL A 194 -5.22 -12.87 -1.46
C VAL A 194 -5.78 -11.46 -1.69
N GLU A 195 -5.25 -10.47 -0.97
CA GLU A 195 -5.64 -9.07 -1.11
C GLU A 195 -5.29 -8.55 -2.50
N LEU A 196 -4.05 -8.79 -2.94
CA LEU A 196 -3.56 -8.37 -4.25
C LEU A 196 -4.36 -9.01 -5.38
N LEU A 197 -4.72 -10.31 -5.28
CA LEU A 197 -5.56 -10.97 -6.27
C LEU A 197 -6.95 -10.35 -6.34
N CYS A 198 -7.55 -10.06 -5.18
CA CYS A 198 -8.86 -9.43 -5.12
C CYS A 198 -8.84 -8.05 -5.80
N ILE A 199 -7.85 -7.21 -5.47
CA ILE A 199 -7.67 -5.88 -6.06
C ILE A 199 -7.40 -5.97 -7.56
N LEU A 200 -6.52 -6.87 -7.99
CA LEU A 200 -6.18 -7.07 -9.41
C LEU A 200 -7.44 -7.43 -10.22
N LYS A 201 -8.20 -8.44 -9.78
CA LYS A 201 -9.43 -8.85 -10.46
C LYS A 201 -10.47 -7.74 -10.48
N TYR A 202 -10.60 -7.01 -9.38
CA TYR A 202 -11.52 -5.88 -9.29
C TYR A 202 -11.19 -4.78 -10.30
N PHE A 203 -9.91 -4.39 -10.43
CA PHE A 203 -9.52 -3.36 -11.41
C PHE A 203 -9.56 -3.84 -12.85
N LEU A 204 -9.29 -5.13 -13.11
CA LEU A 204 -9.40 -5.71 -14.45
C LEU A 204 -10.86 -5.83 -14.91
N CYS A 205 -11.77 -6.15 -14.00
CA CYS A 205 -13.18 -6.38 -14.30
C CYS A 205 -14.10 -5.65 -13.31
N PRO A 206 -14.10 -4.31 -13.32
CA PRO A 206 -14.88 -3.52 -12.37
C PRO A 206 -16.39 -3.71 -12.55
N PRO A 207 -17.16 -3.73 -11.44
CA PRO A 207 -18.62 -3.70 -11.49
C PRO A 207 -19.16 -2.45 -12.22
N LYS A 208 -20.35 -2.53 -12.83
CA LYS A 208 -20.92 -1.41 -13.62
C LYS A 208 -21.05 -0.08 -12.88
N ASP A 209 -21.20 -0.09 -11.55
CA ASP A 209 -21.37 1.14 -10.76
C ASP A 209 -20.10 1.59 -10.02
N SER A 210 -18.97 0.88 -10.17
CA SER A 210 -17.73 1.27 -9.47
C SER A 210 -16.97 2.40 -10.14
N TYR A 211 -17.36 2.78 -11.36
CA TYR A 211 -16.70 3.86 -12.11
C TYR A 211 -16.77 5.20 -11.39
N VAL A 212 -17.82 5.46 -10.59
CA VAL A 212 -17.98 6.74 -9.88
C VAL A 212 -16.80 7.03 -8.94
N SER A 213 -16.31 6.03 -8.20
CA SER A 213 -15.14 6.21 -7.32
C SER A 213 -13.83 6.24 -8.11
N MET A 214 -13.76 5.58 -9.27
CA MET A 214 -12.60 5.63 -10.17
C MET A 214 -12.44 7.00 -10.85
N VAL A 215 -13.52 7.76 -11.02
CA VAL A 215 -13.44 9.16 -11.51
C VAL A 215 -12.58 10.03 -10.60
N ASN A 216 -12.58 9.80 -9.29
CA ASN A 216 -11.70 10.53 -8.36
C ASN A 216 -10.23 10.21 -8.63
N VAL A 217 -9.92 8.93 -8.92
CA VAL A 217 -8.57 8.50 -9.32
C VAL A 217 -8.16 9.18 -10.63
N ARG A 218 -9.06 9.25 -11.62
CA ARG A 218 -8.80 9.98 -12.87
C ARG A 218 -8.52 11.45 -12.61
N LYS A 219 -9.33 12.13 -11.79
CA LYS A 219 -9.14 13.55 -11.44
C LYS A 219 -7.79 13.81 -10.77
N GLU A 220 -7.33 12.90 -9.90
CA GLU A 220 -6.00 13.00 -9.30
C GLU A 220 -4.90 12.90 -10.37
N TRP A 221 -4.96 11.89 -11.25
CA TRP A 221 -4.00 11.77 -12.36
C TRP A 221 -4.01 12.98 -13.29
N GLU A 222 -5.21 13.53 -13.60
CA GLU A 222 -5.38 14.73 -14.41
C GLU A 222 -4.76 15.97 -13.73
N SER A 223 -5.02 16.16 -12.44
CA SER A 223 -4.44 17.24 -11.63
C SER A 223 -2.90 17.18 -11.64
N GLN A 224 -2.34 15.99 -11.44
CA GLN A 224 -0.88 15.78 -11.47
C GLN A 224 -0.29 16.05 -12.86
N ALA A 225 -0.98 15.64 -13.93
CA ALA A 225 -0.56 15.93 -15.30
C ALA A 225 -0.61 17.42 -15.62
N LEU A 226 -1.66 18.14 -15.20
CA LEU A 226 -1.78 19.59 -15.38
C LEU A 226 -0.69 20.35 -14.60
N LEU A 227 -0.48 20.00 -13.33
CA LEU A 227 0.60 20.57 -12.51
C LEU A 227 1.97 20.35 -13.15
N ALA A 228 2.21 19.18 -13.76
CA ALA A 228 3.45 18.90 -14.46
C ALA A 228 3.64 19.79 -15.71
N ILE A 229 2.57 20.05 -16.46
CA ILE A 229 2.59 20.97 -17.61
C ILE A 229 2.89 22.40 -17.14
N GLU A 230 2.29 22.85 -16.05
CA GLU A 230 2.57 24.17 -15.47
C GLU A 230 4.02 24.30 -15.03
N ASN A 231 4.54 23.30 -14.30
CA ASN A 231 5.94 23.24 -13.89
C ASN A 231 6.89 23.27 -15.09
N ALA A 232 6.56 22.57 -16.19
CA ALA A 232 7.36 22.58 -17.42
C ALA A 232 7.33 23.94 -18.15
N LYS A 233 6.20 24.66 -18.10
CA LYS A 233 6.05 26.00 -18.69
C LYS A 233 6.82 27.06 -17.90
N LEU A 234 6.73 27.02 -16.57
CA LEU A 234 7.36 27.99 -15.66
C LEU A 234 8.86 27.76 -15.56
N GLY A 235 9.27 26.50 -15.43
CA GLY A 235 10.65 26.08 -15.33
C GLY A 235 11.37 26.06 -16.67
N LYS A 236 11.29 27.12 -17.50
CA LYS A 236 12.04 27.22 -18.76
C LYS A 236 13.51 26.82 -18.51
N LYS A 237 13.90 25.62 -18.97
CA LYS A 237 15.21 24.91 -18.81
C LYS A 237 15.29 23.77 -17.78
N SER A 238 14.26 23.49 -16.98
CA SER A 238 14.24 22.32 -16.09
C SER A 238 13.99 21.04 -16.89
N ARG A 239 15.05 20.29 -17.15
CA ARG A 239 14.99 18.96 -17.77
C ARG A 239 14.03 18.04 -16.99
N LEU A 240 14.09 18.07 -15.67
CA LEU A 240 13.25 17.28 -14.78
C LEU A 240 11.75 17.58 -14.99
N ALA A 241 11.37 18.86 -15.07
CA ALA A 241 9.97 19.23 -15.28
C ALA A 241 9.46 18.79 -16.66
N LYS A 242 10.30 18.89 -17.70
CA LYS A 242 9.97 18.39 -19.04
C LYS A 242 9.79 16.88 -19.05
N GLU A 243 10.73 16.13 -18.48
CA GLU A 243 10.66 14.67 -18.38
C GLU A 243 9.42 14.21 -17.61
N ALA A 244 9.15 14.81 -16.43
CA ALA A 244 7.98 14.50 -15.62
C ALA A 244 6.66 14.81 -16.33
N SER A 245 6.59 15.94 -17.05
CA SER A 245 5.39 16.28 -17.84
C SER A 245 5.10 15.26 -18.94
N ILE A 246 6.13 14.78 -19.63
CA ILE A 246 5.95 13.77 -20.68
C ILE A 246 5.54 12.44 -20.04
N LEU A 247 6.19 12.03 -18.96
CA LEU A 247 5.88 10.79 -18.25
C LEU A 247 4.41 10.77 -17.79
N LEU A 248 3.94 11.83 -17.14
CA LEU A 248 2.57 11.90 -16.64
C LEU A 248 1.52 12.05 -17.75
N MET A 249 1.83 12.77 -18.83
CA MET A 249 0.95 12.79 -20.00
C MET A 249 0.82 11.40 -20.64
N VAL A 250 1.94 10.68 -20.76
CA VAL A 250 1.94 9.30 -21.27
C VAL A 250 1.15 8.38 -20.35
N ALA A 251 1.29 8.53 -19.02
CA ALA A 251 0.52 7.75 -18.06
C ALA A 251 -0.97 8.11 -18.03
N TYR A 252 -1.37 9.35 -18.30
CA TYR A 252 -2.78 9.74 -18.24
C TYR A 252 -3.55 9.43 -19.54
N ASP A 253 -2.98 9.82 -20.69
CA ASP A 253 -3.71 9.85 -21.96
C ASP A 253 -4.07 8.45 -22.48
N GLY A 254 -5.28 8.26 -22.99
CA GLY A 254 -5.70 7.00 -23.62
C GLY A 254 -5.93 5.79 -22.68
N PHE A 255 -5.75 5.97 -21.37
CA PHE A 255 -6.10 4.97 -20.36
C PHE A 255 -7.51 5.18 -19.80
N LEU A 256 -8.20 4.07 -19.54
CA LEU A 256 -9.51 4.03 -18.88
C LEU A 256 -9.34 4.16 -17.35
N ASP A 257 -10.41 4.54 -16.66
CA ASP A 257 -10.39 4.75 -15.20
C ASP A 257 -9.87 3.52 -14.41
N PRO A 258 -10.27 2.28 -14.75
CA PRO A 258 -9.74 1.10 -14.07
C PRO A 258 -8.26 0.85 -14.38
N GLU A 259 -7.79 1.25 -15.57
CA GLU A 259 -6.38 1.13 -15.96
C GLU A 259 -5.51 2.11 -15.17
N LEU A 260 -5.99 3.32 -14.91
CA LEU A 260 -5.32 4.27 -14.02
C LEU A 260 -5.20 3.74 -12.59
N CYS A 261 -6.12 2.88 -12.14
CA CYS A 261 -6.02 2.18 -10.86
C CYS A 261 -4.96 1.05 -10.92
N LEU A 262 -4.87 0.32 -12.04
CA LEU A 262 -3.84 -0.70 -12.27
C LEU A 262 -2.41 -0.14 -12.26
N HIS A 263 -2.22 1.15 -12.58
CA HIS A 263 -0.91 1.81 -12.50
C HIS A 263 -0.34 1.66 -11.09
N TYR A 264 -1.15 1.95 -10.06
CA TYR A 264 -0.73 1.83 -8.67
C TYR A 264 -0.33 0.40 -8.31
N LEU A 265 -1.07 -0.60 -8.81
CA LEU A 265 -0.81 -1.99 -8.49
C LEU A 265 0.49 -2.48 -9.14
N LEU A 266 0.68 -2.17 -10.43
CA LEU A 266 1.86 -2.62 -11.17
C LEU A 266 3.14 -1.88 -10.73
N ALA A 267 3.03 -0.63 -10.26
CA ALA A 267 4.14 0.12 -9.69
C ALA A 267 4.33 -0.12 -8.17
N SER A 268 3.51 -0.97 -7.54
CA SER A 268 3.55 -1.17 -6.09
C SER A 268 4.73 -2.03 -5.66
N ASN A 269 5.40 -1.61 -4.59
CA ASN A 269 6.44 -2.43 -3.94
C ASN A 269 5.88 -3.67 -3.22
N ASN A 270 4.54 -3.81 -3.13
CA ASN A 270 3.90 -5.00 -2.56
C ASN A 270 3.93 -6.22 -3.49
N VAL A 271 4.29 -6.04 -4.76
CA VAL A 271 4.24 -7.07 -5.79
C VAL A 271 5.66 -7.42 -6.22
N ASP A 272 6.20 -8.51 -5.69
CA ASP A 272 7.44 -9.11 -6.21
C ASP A 272 7.14 -10.05 -7.39
N GLU A 273 8.19 -10.53 -8.06
CA GLU A 273 8.07 -11.40 -9.23
C GLU A 273 7.35 -12.73 -8.92
N VAL A 274 7.55 -13.30 -7.72
CA VAL A 274 6.95 -14.58 -7.32
C VAL A 274 5.46 -14.41 -7.05
N ILE A 275 5.10 -13.36 -6.32
CA ILE A 275 3.72 -12.98 -6.06
C ILE A 275 3.04 -12.67 -7.39
N LEU A 276 3.65 -11.85 -8.25
CA LEU A 276 3.09 -11.49 -9.54
C LEU A 276 2.77 -12.72 -10.38
N SER A 277 3.72 -13.65 -10.57
CA SER A 277 3.48 -14.88 -11.34
C SER A 277 2.29 -15.67 -10.79
N SER A 278 2.24 -15.85 -9.46
CA SER A 278 1.14 -16.56 -8.78
C SER A 278 -0.22 -15.89 -8.95
N LEU A 279 -0.28 -14.56 -8.95
CA LEU A 279 -1.50 -13.80 -9.19
C LEU A 279 -1.99 -13.95 -10.63
N LEU A 280 -1.06 -13.87 -11.59
CA LEU A 280 -1.34 -13.91 -13.02
C LEU A 280 -1.83 -15.29 -13.49
N GLY A 281 -1.32 -16.38 -12.90
CA GLY A 281 -1.81 -17.74 -13.17
C GLY A 281 -3.25 -17.99 -12.70
N LYS A 282 -3.83 -17.09 -11.89
CA LYS A 282 -5.22 -17.18 -11.39
C LYS A 282 -6.21 -16.32 -12.18
N LEU A 283 -5.76 -15.60 -13.20
CA LEU A 283 -6.60 -14.78 -14.06
C LEU A 283 -7.20 -15.62 -15.18
N VAL A 284 -8.46 -15.37 -15.52
CA VAL A 284 -9.14 -16.15 -16.57
C VAL A 284 -9.96 -15.27 -17.51
N GLY A 285 -10.09 -15.70 -18.76
CA GLY A 285 -11.02 -15.13 -19.73
C GLY A 285 -10.89 -13.61 -19.88
N LYS A 286 -11.92 -12.88 -19.45
CA LYS A 286 -11.99 -11.41 -19.59
C LYS A 286 -10.93 -10.69 -18.74
N GLU A 287 -10.62 -11.19 -17.56
CA GLU A 287 -9.60 -10.61 -16.67
C GLU A 287 -8.25 -10.58 -17.39
N LEU A 288 -7.86 -11.75 -17.92
CA LEU A 288 -6.61 -11.93 -18.67
C LEU A 288 -6.58 -11.05 -19.93
N MET A 289 -7.67 -10.99 -20.68
CA MET A 289 -7.75 -10.17 -21.90
C MET A 289 -7.57 -8.68 -21.60
N ASN A 290 -8.23 -8.19 -20.55
CA ASN A 290 -8.11 -6.80 -20.14
C ASN A 290 -6.69 -6.46 -19.69
N LEU A 291 -6.01 -7.39 -19.01
CA LEU A 291 -4.61 -7.22 -18.61
C LEU A 291 -3.69 -7.14 -19.84
N ILE A 292 -3.82 -8.06 -20.79
CA ILE A 292 -2.99 -8.07 -22.02
C ILE A 292 -3.15 -6.76 -22.79
N ARG A 293 -4.38 -6.27 -22.92
CA ARG A 293 -4.66 -4.97 -23.57
C ARG A 293 -4.02 -3.80 -22.84
N TYR A 294 -4.13 -3.77 -21.52
CA TYR A 294 -3.52 -2.76 -20.68
C TYR A 294 -1.98 -2.75 -20.83
N LEU A 295 -1.33 -3.92 -20.75
CA LEU A 295 0.11 -4.06 -20.96
C LEU A 295 0.51 -3.66 -22.40
N GLY A 296 -0.27 -4.07 -23.39
CA GLY A 296 -0.07 -3.69 -24.79
C GLY A 296 -0.14 -2.18 -25.03
N LYS A 297 -1.03 -1.46 -24.32
CA LYS A 297 -1.08 0.01 -24.36
C LYS A 297 0.21 0.62 -23.82
N TRP A 298 0.71 0.11 -22.69
CA TRP A 298 1.98 0.57 -22.12
C TRP A 298 3.16 0.35 -23.07
N LEU A 299 3.27 -0.85 -23.67
CA LEU A 299 4.33 -1.15 -24.63
C LEU A 299 4.29 -0.20 -25.84
N LYS A 300 3.10 0.02 -26.43
CA LYS A 300 2.92 0.98 -27.54
C LYS A 300 3.31 2.41 -27.15
N LYS A 301 3.04 2.80 -25.90
CA LYS A 301 3.44 4.10 -25.37
C LYS A 301 4.95 4.22 -25.19
N TYR A 302 5.61 3.19 -24.66
CA TYR A 302 7.06 3.19 -24.50
C TYR A 302 7.81 3.16 -25.82
N GLU A 303 7.31 2.43 -26.81
CA GLU A 303 7.85 2.48 -28.17
C GLU A 303 7.70 3.89 -28.79
N ARG A 304 6.52 4.51 -28.64
CA ARG A 304 6.24 5.83 -29.24
C ARG A 304 6.94 6.99 -28.52
N PHE A 305 7.13 6.87 -27.21
CA PHE A 305 7.68 7.93 -26.36
C PHE A 305 8.86 7.39 -25.52
N PRO A 306 10.00 7.06 -26.14
CA PRO A 306 11.17 6.52 -25.43
C PRO A 306 11.73 7.46 -24.35
N GLN A 307 11.42 8.75 -24.42
CA GLN A 307 11.78 9.76 -23.43
C GLN A 307 10.92 9.74 -22.14
N ALA A 308 9.87 8.91 -22.08
CA ALA A 308 9.05 8.72 -20.89
C ALA A 308 9.80 7.84 -19.87
N ILE A 309 10.82 8.40 -19.24
CA ILE A 309 11.72 7.71 -18.32
C ILE A 309 11.22 7.94 -16.87
N PRO A 310 11.32 6.94 -15.97
CA PRO A 310 11.01 7.12 -14.55
C PRO A 310 11.76 8.32 -13.95
N CYS A 311 11.03 9.22 -13.29
CA CYS A 311 11.59 10.44 -12.71
C CYS A 311 11.25 10.56 -11.21
N PRO A 312 11.80 9.70 -10.33
CA PRO A 312 11.43 9.65 -8.91
C PRO A 312 11.74 10.96 -8.15
N LYS A 313 12.70 11.75 -8.64
CA LYS A 313 13.01 13.07 -8.05
C LYS A 313 11.91 14.11 -8.29
N ALA A 314 10.99 13.89 -9.24
CA ALA A 314 9.90 14.82 -9.52
C ALA A 314 8.89 14.89 -8.37
N SER A 315 8.69 13.78 -7.66
CA SER A 315 7.80 13.70 -6.50
C SER A 315 8.23 14.67 -5.39
N SER A 316 9.52 14.63 -5.00
CA SER A 316 10.06 15.51 -3.95
C SER A 316 10.38 16.92 -4.42
N ALA A 317 10.87 17.11 -5.65
CA ALA A 317 11.31 18.43 -6.13
C ALA A 317 10.19 19.28 -6.74
N LEU A 318 9.16 18.65 -7.30
CA LEU A 318 8.09 19.32 -8.05
C LEU A 318 6.69 19.04 -7.47
N GLY A 319 6.60 18.24 -6.41
CA GLY A 319 5.32 17.82 -5.83
C GLY A 319 4.54 16.82 -6.68
N LEU A 320 5.15 16.24 -7.73
CA LEU A 320 4.50 15.37 -8.70
C LEU A 320 4.48 13.92 -8.22
N LYS A 321 3.63 13.64 -7.22
CA LYS A 321 3.57 12.34 -6.54
C LYS A 321 3.18 11.18 -7.47
N ALA A 322 2.40 11.46 -8.53
CA ALA A 322 2.00 10.43 -9.48
C ALA A 322 3.18 9.84 -10.29
N CYS A 323 4.31 10.54 -10.38
CA CYS A 323 5.49 10.03 -11.08
C CYS A 323 6.03 8.73 -10.47
N ASP A 324 5.86 8.54 -9.16
CA ASP A 324 6.31 7.33 -8.46
C ASP A 324 5.42 6.11 -8.77
N TRP A 325 4.24 6.34 -9.35
CA TRP A 325 3.23 5.32 -9.63
C TRP A 325 3.07 5.01 -11.12
N VAL A 326 3.99 5.50 -11.96
CA VAL A 326 4.04 5.15 -13.37
C VAL A 326 4.77 3.82 -13.54
N PRO A 327 4.11 2.75 -14.04
CA PRO A 327 4.72 1.43 -14.21
C PRO A 327 5.91 1.48 -15.15
N LYS A 328 7.07 0.95 -14.77
CA LYS A 328 8.27 1.00 -15.63
C LYS A 328 8.14 0.04 -16.81
N VAL A 329 8.86 0.30 -17.89
CA VAL A 329 8.91 -0.60 -19.05
C VAL A 329 9.36 -2.01 -18.65
N GLU A 330 10.30 -2.12 -17.71
CA GLU A 330 10.75 -3.40 -17.16
C GLU A 330 9.60 -4.17 -16.49
N ASP A 331 8.85 -3.52 -15.61
CA ASP A 331 7.73 -4.13 -14.88
C ASP A 331 6.63 -4.59 -15.85
N VAL A 332 6.35 -3.78 -16.89
CA VAL A 332 5.37 -4.11 -17.94
C VAL A 332 5.81 -5.32 -18.76
N VAL A 333 7.08 -5.37 -19.19
CA VAL A 333 7.61 -6.49 -19.98
C VAL A 333 7.66 -7.77 -19.15
N LYS A 334 8.11 -7.70 -17.89
CA LYS A 334 8.11 -8.85 -16.97
C LYS A 334 6.70 -9.37 -16.74
N CYS A 335 5.74 -8.48 -16.47
CA CYS A 335 4.34 -8.85 -16.29
C CYS A 335 3.77 -9.55 -17.53
N LEU A 336 4.07 -9.05 -18.74
CA LEU A 336 3.66 -9.73 -19.97
C LEU A 336 4.32 -11.10 -20.14
N GLY A 337 5.61 -11.23 -19.79
CA GLY A 337 6.32 -12.52 -19.77
C GLY A 337 5.62 -13.54 -18.89
N PHE A 338 5.35 -13.19 -17.63
CA PHE A 338 4.62 -14.06 -16.69
C PHE A 338 3.20 -14.38 -17.17
N VAL A 339 2.50 -13.44 -17.82
CA VAL A 339 1.21 -13.73 -18.44
C VAL A 339 1.34 -14.85 -19.47
N VAL A 340 2.36 -14.80 -20.33
CA VAL A 340 2.61 -15.83 -21.34
C VAL A 340 2.98 -17.16 -20.71
N ASP A 341 3.89 -17.16 -19.73
CA ASP A 341 4.39 -18.37 -19.09
C ASP A 341 3.29 -19.11 -18.31
N GLU A 342 2.52 -18.38 -17.50
CA GLU A 342 1.50 -18.96 -16.61
C GLU A 342 0.21 -19.35 -17.36
N ASN A 343 -0.09 -18.72 -18.49
CA ASN A 343 -1.36 -18.89 -19.21
C ASN A 343 -1.21 -19.43 -20.63
N PHE A 344 -0.03 -19.94 -21.02
CA PHE A 344 0.30 -20.34 -22.38
C PHE A 344 -0.79 -21.17 -23.08
N SER A 345 -1.27 -22.23 -22.42
CA SER A 345 -2.30 -23.11 -22.95
C SER A 345 -3.60 -22.36 -23.27
N SER A 346 -4.06 -21.50 -22.35
CA SER A 346 -5.27 -20.70 -22.56
C SER A 346 -5.11 -19.66 -23.67
N LEU A 347 -3.92 -19.07 -23.80
CA LEU A 347 -3.62 -18.08 -24.82
C LEU A 347 -3.62 -18.70 -26.23
N MET A 348 -3.05 -19.89 -26.38
CA MET A 348 -2.96 -20.59 -27.67
C MET A 348 -4.29 -21.15 -28.17
N LEU A 349 -5.18 -21.54 -27.26
CA LEU A 349 -6.43 -22.20 -27.61
C LEU A 349 -7.55 -21.24 -28.02
N HIS A 350 -7.43 -19.94 -27.74
CA HIS A 350 -8.48 -18.96 -28.05
C HIS A 350 -8.00 -17.91 -29.07
N PRO A 351 -8.60 -17.85 -30.28
CA PRO A 351 -8.16 -16.96 -31.36
C PRO A 351 -8.06 -15.48 -30.97
N LYS A 352 -8.96 -15.01 -30.10
CA LYS A 352 -8.96 -13.61 -29.64
C LYS A 352 -7.69 -13.23 -28.87
N PHE A 353 -7.13 -14.14 -28.07
CA PHE A 353 -5.85 -13.87 -27.38
C PHE A 353 -4.71 -13.83 -28.39
N CYS A 354 -4.69 -14.77 -29.34
CA CYS A 354 -3.69 -14.79 -30.40
C CYS A 354 -3.68 -13.50 -31.23
N GLU A 355 -4.86 -12.96 -31.60
CA GLU A 355 -4.96 -11.70 -32.34
C GLU A 355 -4.40 -10.51 -31.54
N GLU A 356 -4.76 -10.42 -30.25
CA GLU A 356 -4.27 -9.34 -29.38
C GLU A 356 -2.74 -9.43 -29.20
N LEU A 357 -2.20 -10.62 -28.93
CA LEU A 357 -0.76 -10.85 -28.78
C LEU A 357 0.01 -10.55 -30.08
N LYS A 358 -0.50 -10.95 -31.25
CA LYS A 358 0.07 -10.58 -32.55
C LYS A 358 0.10 -9.06 -32.76
N SER A 359 -0.90 -8.34 -32.27
CA SER A 359 -0.92 -6.88 -32.35
C SER A 359 0.15 -6.19 -31.49
N ILE A 360 0.70 -6.91 -30.50
CA ILE A 360 1.73 -6.45 -29.58
C ILE A 360 3.13 -6.95 -29.99
N GLU A 361 3.21 -8.07 -30.72
CA GLU A 361 4.46 -8.71 -31.18
C GLU A 361 5.42 -7.75 -31.88
N GLY A 362 4.92 -6.92 -32.80
CA GLY A 362 5.74 -5.95 -33.52
C GLY A 362 6.39 -4.91 -32.60
N VAL A 363 5.64 -4.45 -31.60
CA VAL A 363 6.10 -3.48 -30.58
C VAL A 363 7.17 -4.11 -29.70
N VAL A 364 6.92 -5.35 -29.24
CA VAL A 364 7.89 -6.09 -28.42
C VAL A 364 9.18 -6.37 -29.20
N SER A 365 9.07 -6.72 -30.48
CA SER A 365 10.22 -6.97 -31.35
C SER A 365 11.07 -5.71 -31.55
N SER A 366 10.41 -4.57 -31.76
CA SER A 366 11.03 -3.24 -31.86
C SER A 366 11.78 -2.86 -30.58
N LEU A 367 11.12 -2.94 -29.43
CA LEU A 367 11.72 -2.67 -28.12
C LEU A 367 12.88 -3.62 -27.78
N ALA A 368 12.74 -4.91 -28.11
CA ALA A 368 13.79 -5.90 -27.88
C ALA A 368 15.02 -5.67 -28.76
N PHE A 369 14.83 -5.23 -30.01
CA PHE A 369 15.93 -4.85 -30.88
C PHE A 369 16.70 -3.65 -30.32
N GLU A 370 15.98 -2.60 -29.91
CA GLU A 370 16.58 -1.40 -29.31
C GLU A 370 17.34 -1.74 -28.01
N ALA A 371 16.76 -2.58 -27.15
CA ALA A 371 17.39 -3.03 -25.91
C ALA A 371 18.72 -3.77 -26.19
N ARG A 372 18.75 -4.69 -27.16
CA ARG A 372 19.98 -5.40 -27.55
C ARG A 372 21.06 -4.46 -28.08
N PHE A 373 20.65 -3.46 -28.87
CA PHE A 373 21.56 -2.44 -29.39
C PHE A 373 22.15 -1.60 -28.25
N CYS A 374 21.30 -1.10 -27.35
CA CYS A 374 21.71 -0.34 -26.16
C CYS A 374 22.66 -1.13 -25.26
N CYS A 375 22.36 -2.40 -24.97
CA CYS A 375 23.24 -3.27 -24.19
C CYS A 375 24.61 -3.46 -24.85
N SER A 376 24.64 -3.63 -26.18
CA SER A 376 25.89 -3.76 -26.93
C SER A 376 26.73 -2.48 -26.82
N MET A 377 26.11 -1.30 -26.94
CA MET A 377 26.79 -0.02 -26.74
C MET A 377 27.29 0.17 -25.30
N ALA A 378 26.47 -0.17 -24.30
CA ALA A 378 26.86 -0.08 -22.90
C ALA A 378 28.11 -0.93 -22.62
N ASN A 379 28.14 -2.17 -23.10
CA ASN A 379 29.30 -3.06 -22.98
C ASN A 379 30.57 -2.48 -23.64
N VAL A 380 30.44 -1.80 -24.78
CA VAL A 380 31.57 -1.12 -25.44
C VAL A 380 32.06 0.06 -24.60
N ILE A 381 31.16 0.90 -24.08
CA ILE A 381 31.49 2.04 -23.23
C ILE A 381 32.20 1.59 -21.96
N GLU A 382 31.73 0.51 -21.32
CA GLU A 382 32.37 -0.06 -20.14
C GLU A 382 33.81 -0.52 -20.41
N LYS A 383 34.04 -1.19 -21.56
CA LYS A 383 35.39 -1.61 -21.96
C LYS A 383 36.32 -0.42 -22.20
N LEU A 384 35.86 0.61 -22.91
CA LEU A 384 36.65 1.82 -23.16
C LEU A 384 37.03 2.54 -21.85
N ARG A 385 36.10 2.63 -20.90
CA ARG A 385 36.39 3.21 -19.57
C ARG A 385 37.37 2.40 -18.75
N ALA A 386 37.41 1.08 -18.92
CA ALA A 386 38.35 0.22 -18.21
C ALA A 386 39.79 0.37 -18.74
N GLU A 387 39.95 0.70 -20.03
CA GLU A 387 41.25 0.96 -20.66
C GLU A 387 41.83 2.32 -20.21
N ASP A 388 41.00 3.36 -20.03
CA ASP A 388 41.42 4.69 -19.54
C ASP A 388 41.92 4.69 -18.07
N ILE A 389 41.62 3.65 -17.28
CA ILE A 389 42.08 3.54 -15.87
C ILE A 389 43.44 2.80 -15.78
N GLN A 390 43.89 2.16 -16.87
CA GLN A 390 45.15 1.42 -16.93
C GLN A 390 46.27 2.17 -17.67
N SER A 391 46.01 3.38 -18.18
CA SER A 391 47.01 4.33 -18.68
C SER A 391 47.27 5.43 -17.65
#